data_AF-A0A662VIU1-F1
#
_entry.id   AF-A0A662VIU1-F1
#
_cell.length_a   1.000
_cell.length_b   1.000
_cell.length_c   1.000
_cell.angle_alpha   90.00
_cell.angle_beta   90.00
_cell.angle_gamma   90.00
#
_symmetry.space_group_name_H-M   'P 1'
#
loop_
_entity.id
_entity.type
_entity.pdbx_description
1 polymer ?
#
loop_
_entity_poly.entity_id
_entity_poly.type
_entity_poly.pdbx_seq_one_letter_code
_entity_poly.pdbx_strand_id
1 'polypeptide(L)' 'MLRGNKIVGFIVVNEIDRAGIYLNLMKNEVDVTSFKDRLSKGNFGFLDMPKKVKQMLLGENIKFDIVEEEIR' A
#
# COMPACT_ATOMS: atom_id res chain seq x y z
N MET A 1 11.62 -6.75 -4.02
CA MET A 1 12.49 -7.77 -3.38
C MET A 1 11.96 -8.08 -1.99
N LEU A 2 11.93 -9.35 -1.60
CA LEU A 2 11.39 -9.78 -0.30
C LEU A 2 12.45 -10.54 0.51
N ARG A 3 12.42 -10.37 1.84
CA ARG A 3 13.09 -11.24 2.80
C ARG A 3 12.02 -11.81 3.73
N GLY A 4 11.69 -13.08 3.58
CA GLY A 4 10.50 -13.68 4.20
C GLY A 4 9.22 -13.02 3.67
N ASN A 5 8.50 -12.33 4.55
CA ASN A 5 7.26 -11.59 4.25
C ASN A 5 7.41 -10.07 4.39
N LYS A 6 8.64 -9.55 4.34
CA LYS A 6 8.92 -8.11 4.39
C LYS A 6 9.55 -7.63 3.09
N ILE A 7 9.17 -6.43 2.67
CA ILE A 7 9.81 -5.74 1.55
C ILE A 7 11.16 -5.21 2.04
N VAL A 8 12.23 -5.49 1.29
CA VAL A 8 13.60 -5.00 1.60
C VAL A 8 14.18 -4.14 0.48
N GLY A 9 13.39 -3.92 -0.58
CA GLY A 9 13.77 -3.07 -1.69
C GLY A 9 12.78 -3.22 -2.85
N PHE A 10 12.71 -2.21 -3.70
CA PHE A 10 11.80 -2.18 -4.84
C PHE A 10 12.42 -1.34 -5.96
N ILE A 11 12.01 -1.63 -7.20
CA ILE A 11 12.33 -0.84 -8.39
C ILE A 11 10.98 -0.50 -9.00
N VAL A 12 10.77 0.79 -9.31
CA VAL A 12 9.55 1.26 -9.98
C VAL A 12 9.97 1.96 -11.26
N VAL A 13 9.32 1.60 -12.36
CA VAL A 13 9.55 2.21 -13.67
C VAL A 13 8.24 2.81 -14.13
N ASN A 14 8.23 4.10 -14.46
CA ASN A 14 7.05 4.85 -14.93
C ASN A 14 5.84 4.89 -13.96
N GLU A 15 5.97 4.42 -12.72
CA GLU A 15 4.90 4.43 -11.71
C GLU A 15 5.34 5.09 -10.39
N ILE A 16 6.01 6.25 -10.48
CA ILE A 16 6.59 6.96 -9.33
C ILE A 16 5.53 7.25 -8.25
N ASP A 17 4.28 7.50 -8.65
CA ASP A 17 3.15 7.75 -7.75
C ASP A 17 2.94 6.63 -6.71
N ARG A 18 3.27 5.39 -7.06
CA ARG A 18 3.16 4.22 -6.16
C ARG A 18 4.40 3.99 -5.32
N ALA A 19 5.53 4.63 -5.63
CA ALA A 19 6.79 4.43 -4.89
C ALA A 19 6.65 4.75 -3.40
N GLY A 20 5.79 5.72 -3.05
CA GLY A 20 5.48 6.06 -1.65
C GLY A 20 4.88 4.90 -0.86
N ILE A 21 4.02 4.09 -1.50
CA ILE A 21 3.41 2.91 -0.88
C ILE A 21 4.50 1.89 -0.54
N TYR A 22 5.31 1.51 -1.52
CA TYR A 22 6.38 0.53 -1.31
C TYR A 22 7.41 1.01 -0.28
N LEU A 23 7.76 2.30 -0.31
CA LEU A 23 8.66 2.91 0.65
C LEU A 23 8.12 2.82 2.07
N ASN A 24 6.84 3.11 2.26
CA ASN A 24 6.21 3.09 3.58
C ASN A 24 6.08 1.65 4.12
N LEU A 25 5.67 0.69 3.29
CA LEU A 25 5.64 -0.73 3.65
C LEU A 25 7.03 -1.27 4.04
N MET A 26 8.07 -0.88 3.29
CA MET A 26 9.45 -1.27 3.57
C MET A 26 9.96 -0.63 4.87
N LYS A 27 9.79 0.69 5.03
CA LYS A 27 10.25 1.43 6.23
C LYS A 27 9.62 0.91 7.52
N ASN A 28 8.35 0.50 7.47
CA ASN A 28 7.61 -0.01 8.62
C ASN A 28 7.68 -1.54 8.76
N GLU A 29 8.51 -2.21 7.94
CA GLU A 29 8.71 -3.65 7.98
C GLU A 29 7.39 -4.47 7.97
N VAL A 30 6.41 -4.00 7.20
CA VAL A 30 5.06 -4.58 7.21
C VAL A 30 5.10 -6.02 6.72
N ASP A 31 4.43 -6.91 7.46
CA ASP A 31 4.15 -8.27 6.99
C ASP A 31 3.12 -8.24 5.86
N VAL A 32 3.58 -8.56 4.65
CA VAL A 32 2.75 -8.50 3.44
C VAL A 32 2.01 -9.80 3.13
N THR A 33 2.06 -10.82 4.00
CA THR A 33 1.53 -12.18 3.72
C THR A 33 0.12 -12.15 3.14
N SER A 34 -0.76 -11.32 3.69
CA SER A 34 -2.17 -11.23 3.28
C SER A 34 -2.43 -10.62 1.91
N PHE A 35 -1.45 -9.94 1.30
CA PHE A 35 -1.58 -9.29 -0.01
C PHE A 35 -0.33 -9.47 -0.90
N LYS A 36 0.53 -10.44 -0.55
CA LYS A 36 1.83 -10.68 -1.19
C LYS A 36 1.73 -10.90 -2.69
N ASP A 37 0.72 -11.65 -3.13
CA ASP A 37 0.50 -11.98 -4.54
C ASP A 37 0.08 -10.77 -5.38
N ARG A 38 -0.44 -9.72 -4.73
CA ARG A 38 -0.83 -8.48 -5.37
C ARG A 38 0.36 -7.57 -5.64
N LEU A 39 1.43 -7.62 -4.83
CA LEU A 39 2.60 -6.74 -4.93
C LEU A 39 3.28 -6.72 -6.31
N SER A 40 3.17 -7.80 -7.07
CA SER A 40 3.80 -7.93 -8.40
C SER A 40 2.86 -7.54 -9.55
N LYS A 41 1.61 -7.16 -9.24
CA LYS A 41 0.64 -6.74 -10.25
C LYS A 41 0.85 -5.24 -10.52
N GLY A 42 0.89 -4.86 -11.81
CA GLY A 42 1.06 -3.46 -12.23
C GLY A 42 -0.06 -2.50 -11.79
N ASN A 43 -1.10 -3.01 -11.13
CA ASN A 43 -2.15 -2.20 -10.54
C ASN A 43 -2.18 -2.26 -9.00
N PHE A 44 -1.14 -2.80 -8.35
CA PHE A 44 -1.07 -2.86 -6.88
C PHE A 44 -1.15 -1.48 -6.24
N GLY A 45 -2.08 -1.30 -5.32
CA GLY A 45 -2.23 -0.05 -4.61
C GLY A 45 -2.97 -0.19 -3.28
N PHE A 46 -3.45 0.94 -2.80
CA PHE A 46 -4.07 1.07 -1.49
C PHE A 46 -5.29 0.14 -1.29
N LEU A 47 -6.06 -0.13 -2.36
CA LEU A 47 -7.26 -0.98 -2.28
C LEU A 47 -6.94 -2.45 -1.99
N ASP A 48 -5.78 -2.95 -2.42
CA ASP A 48 -5.36 -4.35 -2.27
C ASP A 48 -4.98 -4.73 -0.82
N MET A 49 -4.87 -3.74 0.06
CA MET A 49 -4.36 -3.96 1.42
C MET A 49 -5.48 -4.23 2.43
N PRO A 50 -5.19 -4.88 3.56
CA PRO A 50 -6.13 -4.97 4.67
C PRO A 50 -6.32 -3.61 5.36
N LYS A 51 -7.49 -3.41 6.00
CA LYS A 51 -7.88 -2.16 6.67
C LYS A 51 -6.81 -1.62 7.63
N LYS A 52 -6.17 -2.52 8.40
CA LYS A 52 -5.12 -2.14 9.36
C LYS A 52 -3.89 -1.52 8.70
N VAL A 53 -3.46 -2.07 7.56
CA VAL A 53 -2.32 -1.52 6.79
C VAL A 53 -2.71 -0.20 6.14
N LYS A 54 -3.94 -0.10 5.61
CA LYS A 54 -4.48 1.17 5.08
C LYS A 54 -4.42 2.29 6.12
N GLN A 55 -4.91 2.04 7.34
CA GLN A 55 -4.88 3.01 8.43
C GLN A 55 -3.45 3.45 8.80
N MET A 56 -2.51 2.50 8.84
CA MET A 56 -1.09 2.80 9.09
C MET A 56 -0.49 3.73 8.02
N LEU A 57 -0.83 3.49 6.75
CA LEU A 57 -0.29 4.29 5.63
C LEU A 57 -0.82 5.74 5.62
N LEU A 58 -2.06 5.93 6.06
CA LEU A 58 -2.72 7.23 6.10
C LEU A 58 -2.30 8.04 7.34
N GLY A 59 -1.87 7.37 8.41
CA GLY A 59 -1.60 8.01 9.69
C GLY A 59 -2.88 8.22 10.50
N GLU A 60 -2.70 8.32 11.82
CA GLU A 60 -3.79 8.27 12.82
C GLU A 60 -4.80 9.44 12.73
N ASN A 61 -4.47 10.49 11.98
CA ASN A 61 -5.24 11.74 11.91
C ASN A 61 -6.01 11.94 10.60
N ILE A 62 -5.95 11.01 9.63
CA ILE A 62 -6.75 11.12 8.41
C ILE A 62 -8.12 10.49 8.64
N LYS A 63 -9.13 11.33 8.88
CA LYS A 63 -10.54 10.96 8.74
C LYS A 63 -10.90 10.99 7.27
N PHE A 64 -11.32 9.85 6.73
CA PHE A 64 -12.04 9.82 5.48
C PHE A 64 -13.48 10.19 5.81
N ASP A 65 -13.85 11.46 5.63
CA ASP A 65 -15.22 11.74 5.26
C ASP A 65 -15.41 11.06 3.92
N ILE A 66 -16.21 10.00 3.92
CA ILE A 66 -16.62 9.32 2.70
C ILE A 66 -17.28 10.42 1.87
N VAL A 67 -16.63 10.87 0.81
CA VAL A 67 -17.34 11.58 -0.26
C VAL A 67 -18.21 10.51 -0.88
N GLU A 68 -19.45 10.40 -0.39
CA GLU A 68 -20.50 9.78 -1.18
C GLU A 68 -20.55 10.63 -2.45
N GLU A 69 -20.06 10.07 -3.56
CA GLU A 69 -20.42 10.61 -4.86
C GLU A 69 -21.94 10.51 -4.94
N GLU A 70 -22.61 11.65 -4.76
CA GLU A 70 -23.96 11.84 -5.25
C GLU A 70 -23.94 11.51 -6.74
N ILE A 71 -24.32 10.27 -7.06
CA ILE A 71 -24.74 9.87 -8.40
C ILE A 71 -25.94 10.77 -8.73
N ARG A 72 -25.66 11.85 -9.47
CA ARG A 72 -26.67 12.63 -10.19
C ARG A 72 -26.93 12.01 -11.54
#